data_AF-A0A957BQ43-F1
#
_entry.id   AF-A0A957BQ43-F1
#
_cell.length_a   1.000
_cell.length_b   1.000
_cell.length_c   1.000
_cell.angle_alpha   90.00
_cell.angle_beta   90.00
_cell.angle_gamma   90.00
#
_symmetry.space_group_name_H-M   'P 1'
#
loop_
_entity.id
_entity.type
_entity.pdbx_description
1 polymer ?
#
loop_
_entity_poly.entity_id
_entity_poly.type
_entity_poly.pdbx_seq_one_letter_code
_entity_poly.pdbx_strand_id
1 'polypeptide(L)'
;MRKVLVRVLPALLLLGVLLHVSFRAVQAQEGYTPQDAINFAAAHPAFASGLEARPGWTATAYTGNATFGIWHVEFWDAEGEALGWADLSLEHNLVYSWAADYGTTEQQNAEAEDAIRTFLSSNAEVMDLVGSLDGVNLYVEYAYWDQRWAAYIDLGPNSVYVTMRSASNPPMGLEDLELGYIYFPNI
;
A
#
# COMPACT_ATOMS: atom_id res chain seq x y z
N MET A 1 -43.87 33.87 44.40
CA MET A 1 -42.90 32.75 44.47
C MET A 1 -43.15 31.78 43.32
N ARG A 2 -42.59 31.98 42.10
CA ARG A 2 -42.65 30.98 40.99
C ARG A 2 -41.91 31.41 39.70
N LYS A 3 -40.66 31.90 39.72
CA LYS A 3 -39.94 32.26 38.46
C LYS A 3 -38.40 32.15 38.54
N VAL A 4 -37.84 31.00 38.97
CA VAL A 4 -36.37 30.79 38.88
C VAL A 4 -35.97 29.39 38.35
N LEU A 5 -36.85 28.39 38.33
CA LEU A 5 -36.43 27.00 38.12
C LEU A 5 -36.23 26.50 36.66
N VAL A 6 -36.44 27.33 35.62
CA VAL A 6 -36.58 26.80 34.23
C VAL A 6 -35.31 26.95 33.37
N ARG A 7 -34.25 27.64 33.83
CA ARG A 7 -33.07 27.92 32.98
C ARG A 7 -31.84 27.03 33.19
N VAL A 8 -31.85 26.09 34.14
CA VAL A 8 -30.67 25.25 34.45
C VAL A 8 -30.68 23.90 33.70
N LEU A 9 -31.83 23.46 33.19
CA LEU A 9 -31.97 22.15 32.54
C LEU A 9 -31.21 21.97 31.20
N PRO A 10 -31.08 22.97 30.30
CA PRO A 10 -30.38 22.75 29.03
C PRO A 10 -28.85 22.67 29.16
N ALA A 11 -28.26 23.19 30.24
CA ALA A 11 -26.81 23.15 30.46
C ALA A 11 -26.31 21.76 30.91
N LEU A 12 -27.13 21.01 31.65
CA LEU A 12 -26.80 19.65 32.11
C LEU A 12 -26.86 18.61 30.98
N LEU A 13 -27.73 18.79 29.99
CA LEU A 13 -27.84 17.90 28.82
C LEU A 13 -26.64 18.03 27.87
N LEU A 14 -26.10 19.25 27.68
CA LEU A 14 -24.89 19.48 26.88
C LEU A 14 -23.62 18.91 27.55
N LEU A 15 -23.55 18.94 28.88
CA LEU A 15 -22.42 18.37 29.62
C LEU A 15 -22.38 16.84 29.53
N GLY A 16 -23.54 16.17 29.52
CA GLY A 16 -23.65 14.72 29.40
C GLY A 16 -23.20 14.18 28.03
N VAL A 17 -23.50 14.89 26.94
CA VAL A 17 -23.10 14.50 25.58
C VAL A 17 -21.57 14.62 25.40
N LEU A 18 -20.95 15.67 25.95
CA LEU A 18 -19.50 15.86 25.86
C LEU A 18 -18.70 14.80 26.64
N LEU A 19 -19.21 14.33 27.78
CA LEU A 19 -18.55 13.27 28.57
C LEU A 19 -18.64 11.88 27.91
N HIS A 20 -19.69 11.58 27.15
CA HIS A 20 -19.83 10.25 26.52
C HIS A 20 -18.92 10.04 25.31
N VAL A 21 -18.53 11.11 24.61
CA VAL A 21 -17.66 10.99 23.43
C VAL A 21 -16.22 10.65 23.83
N SER A 22 -15.73 11.23 24.93
CA SER A 22 -14.35 10.99 25.39
C SER A 22 -14.12 9.60 25.99
N PHE A 23 -15.16 8.96 26.56
CA PHE A 23 -15.02 7.63 27.17
C PHE A 23 -15.02 6.48 26.16
N ARG A 24 -15.66 6.63 24.99
CA ARG A 24 -15.67 5.57 23.97
C ARG A 24 -14.30 5.31 23.35
N ALA A 25 -13.50 6.35 23.20
CA ALA A 25 -12.18 6.28 22.57
C ALA A 25 -11.22 5.29 23.27
N VAL A 26 -11.25 5.27 24.62
CA VAL A 26 -10.39 4.41 25.43
C VAL A 26 -10.87 2.95 25.36
N GLN A 27 -12.18 2.71 25.33
CA GLN A 27 -12.74 1.35 25.31
C GLN A 27 -12.55 0.61 23.99
N ALA A 28 -12.51 1.31 22.85
CA ALA A 28 -12.28 0.71 21.53
C ALA A 28 -10.95 -0.07 21.44
N GLN A 29 -10.01 0.22 22.34
CA GLN A 29 -8.67 -0.38 22.39
C GLN A 29 -8.51 -1.37 23.55
N GLU A 30 -9.46 -1.40 24.49
CA GLU A 30 -9.43 -2.32 25.63
C GLU A 30 -9.68 -3.75 25.15
N GLY A 31 -8.62 -4.55 25.07
CA GLY A 31 -8.70 -5.98 24.73
C GLY A 31 -7.80 -6.42 23.58
N TYR A 32 -7.15 -5.48 22.89
CA TYR A 32 -6.19 -5.78 21.82
C TYR A 32 -4.77 -5.42 22.23
N THR A 33 -3.81 -6.19 21.74
CA THR A 33 -2.37 -5.97 21.93
C THR A 33 -1.73 -5.36 20.68
N PRO A 34 -0.55 -4.74 20.80
CA PRO A 34 0.24 -4.35 19.63
C PRO A 34 0.49 -5.50 18.64
N GLN A 35 0.67 -6.73 19.15
CA GLN A 35 0.87 -7.90 18.30
C GLN A 35 -0.39 -8.26 17.49
N ASP A 36 -1.58 -8.06 18.04
CA ASP A 36 -2.83 -8.28 17.30
C ASP A 36 -2.94 -7.31 16.11
N ALA A 37 -2.55 -6.04 16.30
CA ALA A 37 -2.51 -5.06 15.24
C ALA A 37 -1.47 -5.43 14.16
N ILE A 38 -0.27 -5.84 14.56
CA ILE A 38 0.77 -6.30 13.62
C ILE A 38 0.28 -7.49 12.80
N ASN A 39 -0.29 -8.51 13.45
CA ASN A 39 -0.80 -9.70 12.77
C ASN A 39 -1.93 -9.35 11.79
N PHE A 40 -2.83 -8.45 12.18
CA PHE A 40 -3.93 -8.02 11.34
C PHE A 40 -3.45 -7.22 10.12
N ALA A 41 -2.50 -6.30 10.31
CA ALA A 41 -1.87 -5.56 9.21
C ALA A 41 -1.08 -6.47 8.28
N ALA A 42 -0.28 -7.39 8.81
CA ALA A 42 0.55 -8.31 8.03
C ALA A 42 -0.28 -9.27 7.16
N ALA A 43 -1.50 -9.60 7.60
CA ALA A 43 -2.44 -10.42 6.84
C ALA A 43 -3.17 -9.66 5.71
N HIS A 44 -3.07 -8.32 5.67
CA HIS A 44 -3.70 -7.54 4.61
C HIS A 44 -3.02 -7.85 3.26
N PRO A 45 -3.77 -8.01 2.14
CA PRO A 45 -3.21 -8.44 0.84
C PRO A 45 -2.06 -7.57 0.33
N ALA A 46 -2.06 -6.28 0.68
CA ALA A 46 -0.96 -5.39 0.35
C ALA A 46 0.38 -5.84 0.95
N PHE A 47 0.38 -6.41 2.16
CA PHE A 47 1.60 -6.78 2.89
C PHE A 47 1.92 -8.28 2.84
N ALA A 48 0.91 -9.15 2.81
CA ALA A 48 1.08 -10.58 3.04
C ALA A 48 2.15 -11.23 2.14
N SER A 49 2.09 -11.02 0.82
CA SER A 49 3.07 -11.56 -0.11
C SER A 49 4.44 -10.88 -0.01
N GLY A 50 4.46 -9.56 0.21
CA GLY A 50 5.69 -8.78 0.34
C GLY A 50 6.50 -9.14 1.58
N LEU A 51 5.82 -9.46 2.70
CA LEU A 51 6.43 -9.91 3.95
C LEU A 51 6.89 -11.38 3.88
N GLU A 52 6.14 -12.26 3.22
CA GLU A 52 6.55 -13.67 3.01
C GLU A 52 7.87 -13.76 2.24
N ALA A 53 8.07 -12.88 1.25
CA ALA A 53 9.30 -12.81 0.45
C ALA A 53 10.51 -12.18 1.19
N ARG A 54 10.32 -11.61 2.39
CA ARG A 54 11.36 -10.86 3.13
C ARG A 54 11.54 -11.45 4.54
N PRO A 55 12.11 -12.65 4.68
CA PRO A 55 12.31 -13.26 5.99
C PRO A 55 13.15 -12.35 6.89
N GLY A 56 12.76 -12.24 8.16
CA GLY A 56 13.46 -11.39 9.13
C GLY A 56 12.92 -9.95 9.24
N TRP A 57 11.83 -9.62 8.54
CA TRP A 57 11.12 -8.37 8.76
C TRP A 57 10.70 -8.18 10.22
N THR A 58 10.60 -6.93 10.63
CA THR A 58 10.13 -6.52 11.96
C THR A 58 8.99 -5.52 11.82
N ALA A 59 8.18 -5.38 12.88
CA ALA A 59 7.10 -4.40 12.91
C ALA A 59 6.92 -3.83 14.31
N THR A 60 6.40 -2.61 14.35
CA THR A 60 6.03 -1.92 15.57
C THR A 60 4.62 -1.40 15.39
N ALA A 61 3.78 -1.62 16.39
CA ALA A 61 2.44 -1.05 16.44
C ALA A 61 2.33 -0.07 17.60
N TYR A 62 1.75 1.09 17.32
CA TYR A 62 1.51 2.12 18.32
C TYR A 62 0.10 2.67 18.21
N THR A 63 -0.45 3.09 19.35
CA THR A 63 -1.75 3.74 19.43
C THR A 63 -1.54 5.23 19.68
N GLY A 64 -2.09 6.05 18.80
CA GLY A 64 -2.04 7.50 18.97
C GLY A 64 -3.07 8.03 19.97
N ASN A 65 -3.44 7.29 21.04
CA ASN A 65 -4.54 7.63 21.99
C ASN A 65 -5.74 8.31 21.30
N ALA A 66 -6.05 7.90 20.08
CA ALA A 66 -6.89 8.66 19.18
C ALA A 66 -8.35 8.33 19.47
N THR A 67 -9.23 9.31 19.30
CA THR A 67 -10.68 9.17 19.53
C THR A 67 -11.31 7.98 18.80
N PHE A 68 -10.66 7.51 17.74
CA PHE A 68 -11.16 6.51 16.80
C PHE A 68 -10.61 5.10 17.04
N GLY A 69 -9.80 4.87 18.07
CA GLY A 69 -9.30 3.53 18.36
C GLY A 69 -8.32 2.97 17.30
N ILE A 70 -7.67 3.85 16.53
CA ILE A 70 -6.81 3.45 15.41
C ILE A 70 -5.44 2.98 15.90
N TRP A 71 -5.01 1.85 15.36
CA TRP A 71 -3.65 1.35 15.45
C TRP A 71 -2.88 1.79 14.21
N HIS A 72 -1.66 2.27 14.43
CA HIS A 72 -0.69 2.48 13.38
C HIS A 72 0.38 1.39 13.47
N VAL A 73 0.69 0.75 12.35
CA VAL A 73 1.69 -0.32 12.25
C VAL A 73 2.71 0.06 11.19
N GLU A 74 3.98 0.00 11.53
CA GLU A 74 5.10 0.21 10.61
C GLU A 74 5.88 -1.10 10.45
N PHE A 75 6.36 -1.36 9.23
CA PHE A 75 7.11 -2.57 8.87
C PHE A 75 8.51 -2.18 8.37
N TRP A 76 9.52 -2.99 8.73
CA TRP A 76 10.89 -2.87 8.25
C TRP A 76 11.46 -4.24 7.84
N ASP A 77 12.42 -4.26 6.92
CA ASP A 77 13.18 -5.47 6.60
C ASP A 77 14.25 -5.79 7.65
N ALA A 78 15.08 -6.79 7.36
CA ALA A 78 16.14 -7.24 8.27
C ALA A 78 17.29 -6.22 8.38
N GLU A 79 17.43 -5.37 7.37
CA GLU A 79 18.42 -4.29 7.28
C GLU A 79 17.93 -2.99 7.93
N GLY A 80 16.62 -2.89 8.21
CA GLY A 80 15.98 -1.74 8.83
C GLY A 80 15.39 -0.74 7.83
N GLU A 81 15.30 -1.10 6.55
CA GLU A 81 14.63 -0.29 5.54
C GLU A 81 13.12 -0.42 5.67
N ALA A 82 12.40 0.69 5.47
CA ALA A 82 10.95 0.71 5.61
C ALA A 82 10.28 -0.11 4.49
N LEU A 83 9.37 -1.01 4.88
CA LEU A 83 8.56 -1.82 3.97
C LEU A 83 7.14 -1.28 3.81
N GLY A 84 6.74 -0.33 4.66
CA GLY A 84 5.44 0.32 4.59
C GLY A 84 4.79 0.47 5.96
N TRP A 85 3.53 0.90 5.94
CA TRP A 85 2.74 1.16 7.14
C TRP A 85 1.23 0.97 6.91
N ALA A 86 0.47 0.74 7.97
CA ALA A 86 -0.98 0.61 7.93
C ALA A 86 -1.66 1.28 9.13
N ASP A 87 -2.78 1.97 8.87
CA ASP A 87 -3.74 2.41 9.89
C ASP A 87 -4.96 1.50 9.89
N LEU A 88 -5.30 0.93 11.04
CA LEU A 88 -6.35 -0.08 11.15
C LEU A 88 -7.16 0.03 12.45
N SER A 89 -8.35 -0.57 12.43
CA SER A 89 -9.16 -0.83 13.63
C SER A 89 -9.44 -2.32 13.75
N LEU A 90 -9.00 -2.89 14.86
CA LEU A 90 -9.27 -4.29 15.21
C LEU A 90 -10.74 -4.48 15.64
N GLU A 91 -11.34 -3.49 16.30
CA GLU A 91 -12.77 -3.49 16.66
C GLU A 91 -13.66 -3.56 15.42
N HIS A 92 -13.31 -2.80 14.38
CA HIS A 92 -14.07 -2.76 13.12
C HIS A 92 -13.58 -3.78 12.09
N ASN A 93 -12.51 -4.53 12.39
CA ASN A 93 -11.89 -5.49 11.49
C ASN A 93 -11.60 -4.87 10.11
N LEU A 94 -10.99 -3.68 10.09
CA LEU A 94 -10.78 -2.89 8.88
C LEU A 94 -9.42 -2.19 8.87
N VAL A 95 -8.78 -2.18 7.70
CA VAL A 95 -7.61 -1.33 7.39
C VAL A 95 -8.11 -0.10 6.63
N TYR A 96 -7.89 1.10 7.18
CA TYR A 96 -8.38 2.36 6.62
C TYR A 96 -7.45 2.94 5.57
N SER A 97 -6.14 2.91 5.86
CA SER A 97 -5.08 3.42 5.00
C SER A 97 -3.84 2.56 5.14
N TRP A 98 -3.06 2.50 4.07
CA TRP A 98 -1.81 1.78 4.05
C TRP A 98 -0.93 2.28 2.91
N ALA A 99 0.38 2.10 3.07
CA ALA A 99 1.35 2.16 1.98
C ALA A 99 2.29 0.97 2.13
N ALA A 100 2.60 0.32 1.00
CA ALA A 100 3.49 -0.81 0.94
C ALA A 100 4.64 -0.45 0.01
N ASP A 101 5.83 -0.30 0.59
CA ASP A 101 7.03 0.20 -0.09
C ASP A 101 7.97 -0.97 -0.40
N TYR A 102 7.41 -2.00 -1.04
CA TYR A 102 8.19 -3.14 -1.51
C TYR A 102 8.94 -2.75 -2.79
N GLY A 103 10.08 -2.08 -2.63
CA GLY A 103 11.06 -2.02 -3.71
C GLY A 103 11.45 -3.43 -4.14
N THR A 104 11.68 -3.65 -5.43
CA THR A 104 12.19 -4.93 -5.92
C THR A 104 13.70 -5.01 -5.72
N THR A 105 14.19 -6.21 -5.40
CA THR A 105 15.63 -6.46 -5.43
C THR A 105 16.15 -6.48 -6.87
N GLU A 106 17.46 -6.28 -7.07
CA GLU A 106 18.07 -6.45 -8.40
C GLU A 106 17.79 -7.84 -8.97
N GLN A 107 17.79 -8.88 -8.14
CA GLN A 107 17.45 -10.23 -8.54
C GLN A 107 16.00 -10.35 -9.03
N GLN A 108 15.04 -9.76 -8.30
CA GLN A 108 13.62 -9.77 -8.70
C GLN A 108 13.41 -9.02 -10.02
N ASN A 109 14.10 -7.88 -10.21
CA ASN A 109 14.04 -7.15 -11.48
C ASN A 109 14.63 -7.97 -12.64
N ALA A 110 15.74 -8.67 -12.41
CA ALA A 110 16.36 -9.56 -13.40
C ALA A 110 15.45 -10.76 -13.75
N GLU A 111 14.81 -11.36 -12.75
CA GLU A 111 13.84 -12.46 -12.95
C GLU A 111 12.58 -11.99 -13.69
N ALA A 112 12.15 -10.73 -13.46
CA ALA A 112 11.01 -10.14 -14.14
C ALA A 112 11.29 -9.76 -15.60
N GLU A 113 12.56 -9.48 -15.95
CA GLU A 113 12.93 -8.98 -17.27
C GLU A 113 12.48 -9.92 -18.40
N ASP A 114 12.69 -11.23 -18.27
CA ASP A 114 12.34 -12.20 -19.31
C ASP A 114 10.82 -12.28 -19.55
N ALA A 115 10.03 -12.28 -18.47
CA ALA A 115 8.57 -12.32 -18.54
C ALA A 115 8.02 -11.04 -19.17
N ILE A 116 8.55 -9.89 -18.75
CA ILE A 116 8.17 -8.58 -19.28
C ILE A 116 8.58 -8.44 -20.75
N ARG A 117 9.80 -8.83 -21.12
CA ARG A 117 10.26 -8.82 -22.52
C ARG A 117 9.37 -9.69 -23.40
N THR A 118 8.96 -10.86 -22.90
CA THR A 118 8.04 -11.76 -23.60
C THR A 118 6.66 -11.12 -23.81
N PHE A 119 6.12 -10.49 -22.76
CA PHE A 119 4.86 -9.76 -22.83
C PHE A 119 4.93 -8.61 -23.86
N LEU A 120 5.95 -7.76 -23.76
CA LEU A 120 6.13 -6.60 -24.65
C LEU A 120 6.29 -7.03 -26.12
N SER A 121 7.08 -8.08 -26.38
CA SER A 121 7.28 -8.64 -27.73
C SER A 121 5.99 -9.18 -28.35
N SER A 122 5.02 -9.57 -27.52
CA SER A 122 3.73 -10.11 -27.95
C SER A 122 2.64 -9.05 -28.04
N ASN A 123 2.89 -7.83 -27.55
CA ASN A 123 1.92 -6.75 -27.51
C ASN A 123 2.01 -5.89 -28.78
N ALA A 124 0.99 -5.96 -29.64
CA ALA A 124 0.99 -5.27 -30.93
C ALA A 124 1.09 -3.73 -30.81
N GLU A 125 0.49 -3.12 -29.78
CA GLU A 125 0.54 -1.67 -29.57
C GLU A 125 1.95 -1.21 -29.20
N VAL A 126 2.65 -1.96 -28.33
CA VAL A 126 4.05 -1.68 -28.00
C VAL A 126 4.94 -1.89 -29.23
N MET A 127 4.78 -3.00 -29.95
CA MET A 127 5.63 -3.33 -31.09
C MET A 127 5.45 -2.40 -32.30
N ASP A 128 4.28 -1.78 -32.48
CA ASP A 128 4.09 -0.74 -33.51
C ASP A 128 4.93 0.51 -33.23
N LEU A 129 5.15 0.83 -31.94
CA LEU A 129 5.96 1.98 -31.51
C LEU A 129 7.46 1.69 -31.53
N VAL A 130 7.87 0.52 -31.02
CA VAL A 130 9.30 0.19 -30.81
C VAL A 130 9.91 -0.57 -31.99
N GLY A 131 9.10 -1.22 -32.82
CA GLY A 131 9.52 -2.03 -33.97
C GLY A 131 10.15 -3.38 -33.59
N SER A 132 11.23 -3.37 -32.81
CA SER A 132 11.91 -4.58 -32.31
C SER A 132 12.48 -4.33 -30.91
N LEU A 133 12.50 -5.37 -30.07
CA LEU A 133 13.23 -5.37 -28.79
C LEU A 133 14.62 -6.01 -28.90
N ASP A 134 15.01 -6.49 -30.08
CA ASP A 134 16.34 -7.07 -30.29
C ASP A 134 17.40 -5.97 -30.28
N GLY A 135 18.35 -6.05 -29.35
CA GLY A 135 19.46 -5.11 -29.24
C GLY A 135 19.09 -3.76 -28.62
N VAL A 136 17.85 -3.57 -28.15
CA VAL A 136 17.48 -2.37 -27.36
C VAL A 136 17.82 -2.57 -25.89
N ASN A 137 18.19 -1.48 -25.22
CA ASN A 137 18.37 -1.50 -23.78
C ASN A 137 16.99 -1.42 -23.10
N LEU A 138 16.69 -2.40 -22.25
CA LEU A 138 15.45 -2.53 -21.52
C LEU A 138 15.79 -2.46 -20.03
N TYR A 139 15.23 -1.49 -19.33
CA TYR A 139 15.30 -1.42 -17.87
C TYR A 139 13.93 -1.72 -17.27
N VAL A 140 13.89 -2.67 -16.35
CA VAL A 140 12.67 -3.12 -15.67
C VAL A 140 12.73 -2.71 -14.22
N GLU A 141 11.63 -2.14 -13.74
CA GLU A 141 11.44 -1.81 -12.33
C GLU A 141 10.00 -2.09 -11.90
N TYR A 142 9.80 -2.18 -10.59
CA TYR A 142 8.47 -2.23 -10.01
C TYR A 142 8.15 -0.89 -9.33
N ALA A 143 7.18 -0.17 -9.89
CA ALA A 143 6.68 1.09 -9.36
C ALA A 143 5.70 0.81 -8.20
N TYR A 144 6.23 0.66 -7.00
CA TYR A 144 5.47 0.28 -5.79
C TYR A 144 4.31 1.25 -5.48
N TRP A 145 4.45 2.54 -5.77
CA TRP A 145 3.41 3.54 -5.55
C TRP A 145 2.17 3.40 -6.45
N ASP A 146 2.32 2.80 -7.63
CA ASP A 146 1.22 2.54 -8.58
C ASP A 146 0.90 1.04 -8.68
N GLN A 147 1.68 0.20 -7.99
CA GLN A 147 1.58 -1.27 -8.00
C GLN A 147 1.63 -1.85 -9.41
N ARG A 148 2.64 -1.41 -10.17
CA ARG A 148 2.84 -1.81 -11.55
C ARG A 148 4.29 -2.17 -11.81
N TRP A 149 4.48 -3.15 -12.67
CA TRP A 149 5.74 -3.30 -13.37
C TRP A 149 5.88 -2.21 -14.42
N ALA A 150 7.10 -1.74 -14.62
CA ALA A 150 7.41 -0.78 -15.65
C ALA A 150 8.64 -1.20 -16.45
N ALA A 151 8.60 -0.88 -17.73
CA ALA A 151 9.68 -1.11 -18.67
C ALA A 151 10.06 0.21 -19.33
N TYR A 152 11.30 0.63 -19.15
CA TYR A 152 11.92 1.72 -19.88
C TYR A 152 12.70 1.16 -21.07
N ILE A 153 12.30 1.53 -22.28
CA ILE A 153 12.85 1.05 -23.54
C ILE A 153 13.62 2.20 -24.18
N ASP A 154 14.94 2.05 -24.29
CA ASP A 154 15.83 3.02 -24.94
C ASP A 154 15.90 2.78 -26.44
N LEU A 155 15.52 3.78 -27.22
CA LEU A 155 15.51 3.77 -28.69
C LEU A 155 16.51 4.79 -29.27
N GLY A 156 17.59 5.08 -28.53
CA GLY A 156 18.62 6.04 -28.91
C GLY A 156 18.30 7.44 -28.38
N PRO A 157 17.91 8.42 -29.22
CA PRO A 157 17.53 9.75 -28.74
C PRO A 157 16.14 9.77 -28.09
N ASN A 158 15.33 8.72 -28.28
CA ASN A 158 13.97 8.61 -27.76
C ASN A 158 13.88 7.49 -26.74
N SER A 159 12.84 7.51 -25.92
CA SER A 159 12.51 6.39 -25.04
C SER A 159 11.01 6.22 -24.85
N VAL A 160 10.61 5.00 -24.52
CA VAL A 160 9.23 4.61 -24.24
C VAL A 160 9.19 4.01 -22.83
N TYR A 161 8.24 4.47 -22.02
CA TYR A 161 7.94 3.93 -20.70
C TYR A 161 6.60 3.20 -20.77
N VAL A 162 6.62 1.89 -20.52
CA VAL A 162 5.43 1.03 -20.59
C VAL A 162 5.14 0.49 -19.20
N THR A 163 3.92 0.69 -18.69
CA THR A 163 3.49 0.08 -17.43
C THR A 163 2.61 -1.13 -17.66
N MET A 164 2.71 -2.09 -16.73
CA MET A 164 2.02 -3.36 -16.79
C MET A 164 1.56 -3.76 -15.39
N ARG A 165 0.49 -4.53 -15.30
CA ARG A 165 0.03 -5.11 -14.04
C ARG A 165 -0.43 -6.54 -14.28
N SER A 166 -0.26 -7.41 -13.29
CA SER A 166 -0.89 -8.73 -13.33
C SER A 166 -2.38 -8.60 -13.04
N ALA A 167 -3.21 -9.20 -13.89
CA ALA A 167 -4.65 -9.30 -13.64
C ALA A 167 -4.97 -10.35 -12.56
N SER A 168 -4.12 -11.37 -12.42
CA SER A 168 -4.39 -12.57 -11.61
C SER A 168 -3.66 -12.60 -10.27
N ASN A 169 -2.53 -11.91 -10.13
CA ASN A 169 -1.71 -11.95 -8.93
C ASN A 169 -1.07 -10.59 -8.56
N PRO A 170 -1.87 -9.55 -8.27
CA PRO A 170 -1.32 -8.29 -7.78
C PRO A 170 -0.66 -8.47 -6.40
N PRO A 171 0.36 -7.65 -6.06
CA PRO A 171 0.74 -6.45 -6.80
C PRO A 171 1.96 -6.71 -7.73
N MET A 172 2.80 -7.71 -7.45
CA MET A 172 4.05 -8.02 -8.19
C MET A 172 3.98 -9.23 -9.14
N GLY A 173 2.80 -9.82 -9.38
CA GLY A 173 2.67 -10.96 -10.29
C GLY A 173 3.20 -10.67 -11.69
N LEU A 174 3.72 -11.71 -12.35
CA LEU A 174 4.24 -11.68 -13.73
C LEU A 174 3.37 -12.50 -14.70
N GLU A 175 2.31 -13.12 -14.18
CA GLU A 175 1.32 -13.88 -14.96
C GLU A 175 0.18 -12.96 -15.40
N ASP A 176 -0.43 -13.26 -16.55
CA ASP A 176 -1.56 -12.52 -17.13
C ASP A 176 -1.36 -11.00 -17.10
N LEU A 177 -0.19 -10.55 -17.56
CA LEU A 177 0.13 -9.13 -17.63
C LEU A 177 -0.84 -8.40 -18.57
N GLU A 178 -1.36 -7.28 -18.10
CA GLU A 178 -2.15 -6.33 -18.87
C GLU A 178 -1.34 -5.04 -19.11
N LEU A 179 -1.48 -4.47 -20.31
CA LEU A 179 -0.94 -3.15 -20.61
C LEU A 179 -1.66 -2.09 -19.76
N GLY A 180 -0.89 -1.27 -19.06
CA GLY A 180 -1.38 -0.15 -18.27
C GLY A 180 -1.49 1.11 -19.10
N TYR A 181 -0.35 1.76 -19.32
CA TYR A 181 -0.23 2.94 -20.17
C TYR A 181 1.17 3.02 -20.78
N ILE A 182 1.27 3.83 -21.83
CA ILE A 182 2.52 4.15 -22.52
C ILE A 182 2.76 5.65 -22.36
N TYR A 183 3.97 6.02 -21.92
CA TYR A 183 4.42 7.39 -21.74
C TYR A 183 5.77 7.59 -22.42
N PHE A 184 6.07 8.81 -22.84
CA PHE A 184 7.29 9.13 -23.57
C PHE A 184 8.11 10.20 -22.82
N PRO A 185 9.08 9.79 -22.00
CA PRO A 185 9.80 10.72 -21.12
C PRO A 185 10.70 11.70 -21.87
N ASN A 186 11.20 11.34 -23.05
CA ASN A 186 12.23 12.09 -23.78
C ASN A 186 11.86 12.33 -25.26
N ILE A 187 10.67 12.88 -25.53
CA ILE A 187 10.31 13.40 -26.87
C ILE A 187 10.47 14.91 -26.92
#